data_AF-A0A4Q2A5X7-F1
#
_entry.id   AF-A0A4Q2A5X7-F1
#
_cell.length_a   1.000
_cell.length_b   1.000
_cell.length_c   1.000
_cell.angle_alpha   90.00
_cell.angle_beta   90.00
_cell.angle_gamma   90.00
#
_symmetry.space_group_name_H-M   'P 1'
#
loop_
_entity.id
_entity.type
_entity.pdbx_description
1 polymer ?
#
loop_
_entity_poly.entity_id
_entity_poly.type
_entity_poly.pdbx_seq_one_letter_code
_entity_poly.pdbx_strand_id
1 'polypeptide(L)'
;MESSTILKLIRCLHCNRKLASGSFAELVIICPRCGTRNHLRAISPSPADERLRAPGPGSARDDVPVRDAPSGTDALVVSNPDSQ
;
A
#
# COMPACT_ATOMS: atom_id res chain seq x y z
N MET A 1 -28.07 13.83 -21.83
CA MET A 1 -27.01 13.22 -20.99
C MET A 1 -26.33 12.16 -21.82
N GLU A 2 -25.38 12.55 -22.67
CA GLU A 2 -24.62 11.58 -23.46
C GLU A 2 -23.34 11.24 -22.70
N SER A 3 -23.34 10.07 -22.05
CA SER A 3 -22.17 9.51 -21.39
C SER A 3 -21.15 9.11 -22.45
N SER A 4 -20.30 10.04 -22.86
CA SER A 4 -19.19 9.79 -23.77
C SER A 4 -18.23 8.79 -23.10
N THR A 5 -18.35 7.52 -23.46
CA THR A 5 -17.52 6.46 -22.90
C THR A 5 -16.19 6.43 -23.66
N ILE A 6 -15.14 6.96 -23.04
CA ILE A 6 -13.78 6.91 -23.61
C ILE A 6 -13.26 5.47 -23.53
N LEU A 7 -13.05 4.83 -24.68
CA LEU A 7 -12.39 3.53 -24.76
C LEU A 7 -10.89 3.68 -24.59
N LYS A 8 -10.28 2.91 -23.69
CA LYS A 8 -8.84 2.92 -23.46
C LYS A 8 -8.14 2.01 -24.47
N LEU A 9 -7.00 2.46 -25.00
CA LEU A 9 -6.10 1.62 -25.79
C LEU A 9 -5.27 0.73 -24.86
N ILE A 10 -5.28 -0.57 -25.10
CA ILE A 10 -4.52 -1.57 -24.33
C ILE A 10 -3.38 -2.09 -25.18
N ARG A 11 -2.16 -2.01 -24.65
CA ARG A 11 -0.93 -2.52 -25.28
C ARG A 11 -0.40 -3.70 -24.48
N CYS A 12 0.26 -4.62 -25.16
CA CYS A 12 0.96 -5.72 -24.50
C CYS A 12 2.18 -5.18 -23.74
N LEU A 13 2.39 -5.58 -22.49
CA LEU A 13 3.54 -5.15 -21.68
C LEU A 13 4.88 -5.69 -22.18
N HIS A 14 4.87 -6.69 -23.07
CA HIS A 14 6.09 -7.29 -23.62
C HIS A 14 6.45 -6.75 -25.00
N CYS A 15 5.58 -6.92 -26.01
CA CYS A 15 5.87 -6.49 -27.38
C CYS A 15 5.40 -5.06 -27.70
N ASN A 16 4.74 -4.38 -26.76
CA ASN A 16 4.18 -3.02 -26.89
C ASN A 16 3.20 -2.80 -28.07
N ARG A 17 2.78 -3.87 -28.74
CA ARG A 17 1.79 -3.80 -29.81
C ARG A 17 0.38 -3.72 -29.24
N LYS A 18 -0.54 -3.08 -29.97
CA LYS A 18 -1.97 -3.02 -29.63
C LYS A 18 -2.51 -4.43 -29.40
N LEU A 19 -3.13 -4.62 -28.24
CA LEU A 19 -3.70 -5.89 -27.79
C LEU A 19 -5.23 -5.82 -27.79
N ALA A 20 -5.81 -4.73 -27.27
CA ALA A 20 -7.25 -4.49 -27.26
C ALA A 20 -7.57 -2.98 -27.20
N SER A 21 -8.84 -2.64 -27.35
CA SER A 21 -9.39 -1.32 -27.05
C SER A 21 -10.72 -1.52 -26.32
N GLY A 22 -10.91 -0.87 -25.18
CA GLY A 22 -12.11 -1.11 -24.37
C GLY A 22 -12.12 -0.36 -23.04
N SER A 23 -13.26 -0.41 -22.36
CA SER A 23 -13.38 -0.14 -20.94
C SER A 23 -13.33 -1.46 -20.18
N PHE A 24 -12.52 -1.52 -19.13
CA PHE A 24 -12.38 -2.72 -18.29
C PHE A 24 -12.05 -2.27 -16.86
N ALA A 25 -12.46 -3.03 -15.85
CA ALA A 25 -11.95 -2.87 -14.48
C ALA A 25 -10.68 -3.70 -14.29
N GLU A 26 -10.72 -4.95 -14.75
CA GLU A 26 -9.62 -5.90 -14.74
C GLU A 26 -9.67 -6.74 -16.02
N LEU A 27 -8.51 -7.04 -16.61
CA LEU A 27 -8.38 -7.81 -17.84
C LEU A 27 -7.17 -8.76 -17.73
N VAL A 28 -7.41 -10.04 -17.96
CA VAL A 28 -6.36 -11.07 -18.13
C VAL A 28 -6.44 -11.60 -19.56
N ILE A 29 -5.41 -11.37 -20.38
CA ILE A 29 -5.41 -11.78 -21.78
C ILE A 29 -4.01 -12.21 -22.26
N ILE A 30 -3.94 -13.27 -23.06
CA ILE A 30 -2.70 -13.72 -23.69
C ILE A 30 -2.49 -12.92 -24.99
N CYS A 31 -1.28 -12.40 -25.18
CA CYS A 31 -0.95 -11.76 -26.44
C CYS A 31 -0.74 -12.82 -27.54
N PRO A 32 -1.55 -12.84 -28.62
CA PRO A 32 -1.40 -13.83 -29.68
C PRO A 32 -0.11 -13.64 -30.50
N ARG A 33 0.62 -12.54 -30.29
CA ARG A 33 1.87 -12.24 -31.00
C ARG A 33 3.12 -12.73 -30.30
N CYS A 34 3.15 -12.71 -28.97
CA CYS A 34 4.34 -13.04 -28.19
C CYS A 34 4.10 -14.04 -27.05
N GLY A 35 2.86 -14.50 -26.85
CA GLY A 35 2.51 -15.49 -25.82
C GLY A 35 2.44 -14.94 -24.38
N THR A 36 2.80 -13.68 -24.14
CA THR A 36 2.77 -13.09 -22.79
C THR A 36 1.35 -13.01 -22.24
N ARG A 37 1.15 -13.48 -21.01
CA ARG A 37 -0.08 -13.25 -20.22
C ARG A 37 -0.04 -11.83 -19.64
N ASN A 38 -0.95 -10.98 -20.10
CA ASN A 38 -1.08 -9.60 -19.62
C ASN A 38 -2.18 -9.58 -18.56
N HIS A 39 -1.85 -9.12 -17.35
CA HIS A 39 -2.81 -8.85 -16.27
C HIS A 39 -2.85 -7.34 -16.05
N LEU A 40 -4.00 -6.73 -16.33
CA LEU A 40 -4.17 -5.29 -16.39
C LEU A 40 -5.33 -4.88 -15.50
N ARG A 41 -5.17 -3.80 -14.77
CA ARG A 41 -6.24 -3.12 -14.03
C ARG A 41 -6.36 -1.71 -14.55
N ALA A 42 -7.58 -1.28 -14.84
CA ALA A 42 -7.78 0.13 -15.13
C ALA A 42 -7.71 0.90 -13.83
N ILE A 43 -6.86 1.92 -13.78
CA ILE A 43 -7.09 3.05 -12.87
C ILE A 43 -8.48 3.59 -13.26
N SER A 44 -9.39 3.66 -12.30
CA SER A 44 -10.75 4.16 -12.50
C SER A 44 -10.72 5.45 -13.33
N PRO A 45 -11.70 5.69 -14.22
CA PRO A 45 -11.85 7.04 -14.77
C PRO A 45 -11.94 8.00 -13.57
N SER A 46 -11.06 9.01 -13.53
CA SER A 46 -10.97 9.94 -12.42
C SER A 46 -12.34 10.53 -12.12
N PRO A 47 -12.81 10.51 -10.86
CA PRO A 47 -14.04 11.15 -10.52
C PRO A 47 -13.82 12.66 -10.64
N ALA A 48 -14.77 13.37 -11.25
CA ALA A 48 -15.02 14.74 -10.82
C ALA A 48 -15.49 14.81 -9.34
N ASP A 49 -15.58 13.67 -8.64
CA ASP A 49 -15.90 13.47 -7.22
C ASP A 49 -14.68 13.47 -6.26
N GLU A 50 -13.49 13.94 -6.65
CA GLU A 50 -12.43 14.26 -5.67
C GLU A 50 -12.65 15.67 -5.06
N ARG A 51 -13.86 15.92 -4.54
CA ARG A 51 -14.21 17.18 -3.86
C ARG A 51 -15.08 16.96 -2.62
N LEU A 52 -14.63 16.14 -1.67
CA LEU A 52 -14.85 16.41 -0.25
C LEU A 52 -13.80 15.68 0.59
N ARG A 53 -12.58 16.23 0.64
CA ARG A 53 -11.63 15.85 1.67
C ARG A 53 -12.15 16.46 2.98
N ALA A 54 -12.75 15.64 3.85
CA ALA A 54 -13.17 16.10 5.17
C ALA A 54 -11.95 16.60 5.97
N PRO A 55 -12.03 17.71 6.71
CA PRO A 55 -11.00 18.07 7.68
C PRO A 55 -10.93 16.96 8.73
N GLY A 56 -9.79 16.27 8.83
CA GLY A 56 -9.58 15.28 9.88
C GLY A 56 -9.63 15.95 11.26
N PRO A 57 -10.32 15.36 12.26
CA PRO A 57 -10.38 15.92 13.60
C PRO A 57 -8.99 15.89 14.25
N GLY A 58 -8.68 16.99 14.92
CA GLY A 58 -7.36 17.29 15.49
C GLY A 58 -6.79 16.18 16.36
N SER A 59 -5.47 16.08 16.32
CA SER A 59 -4.68 15.28 17.24
C SER A 59 -4.79 15.86 18.65
N ALA A 60 -5.80 15.44 19.42
CA ALA A 60 -5.69 15.40 20.86
C ALA A 60 -4.66 14.30 21.19
N ARG A 61 -3.43 14.73 21.50
CA ARG A 61 -2.41 13.83 22.04
C ARG A 61 -2.75 13.67 23.52
N ASP A 62 -3.42 12.58 23.88
CA ASP A 62 -3.54 12.17 25.27
C ASP A 62 -2.18 11.64 25.74
N ASP A 63 -1.69 12.22 26.83
CA ASP A 63 -0.44 11.93 27.52
C ASP A 63 -0.35 10.46 27.96
N VAL A 64 0.62 9.70 27.41
CA VAL A 64 1.02 8.41 27.98
C VAL A 64 2.14 8.67 28.98
N PRO A 65 1.97 8.34 30.28
CA PRO A 65 3.08 8.40 31.21
C PRO A 65 4.07 7.28 30.86
N VAL A 66 5.26 7.68 30.39
CA VAL A 66 6.39 6.77 30.16
C VAL A 66 6.81 6.17 31.51
N ARG A 67 6.75 4.84 31.62
CA ARG A 67 7.36 4.13 32.74
C ARG A 67 8.81 3.86 32.36
N ASP A 68 9.72 4.70 32.83
CA ASP A 68 11.14 4.45 32.69
C ASP A 68 11.53 3.19 33.49
N ALA A 69 11.99 2.18 32.78
CA ALA A 69 12.69 1.04 33.36
C ALA A 69 14.13 1.06 32.86
N PRO A 70 15.13 1.25 33.73
CA PRO A 70 16.48 0.84 33.43
C PRO A 70 16.81 -0.48 34.15
N SER A 71 17.05 -1.46 33.29
CA SER A 71 18.01 -2.56 33.41
C SER A 71 19.15 -2.30 34.41
N GLY A 72 19.47 -3.34 35.19
CA GLY A 72 20.43 -3.28 36.29
C GLY A 72 21.89 -2.99 35.90
N THR A 73 22.65 -2.60 36.90
CA THR A 73 23.75 -3.37 37.53
C THR A 73 24.25 -2.52 38.70
N ASP A 74 24.21 -3.04 39.92
CA ASP A 74 25.24 -2.64 40.88
C ASP A 74 25.54 -3.79 41.84
N ALA A 75 26.78 -4.26 41.76
CA ALA A 75 27.32 -5.33 42.57
C ALA A 75 27.68 -4.75 43.94
N LEU A 76 26.95 -5.15 44.97
CA LEU A 76 27.35 -4.91 46.35
C LEU A 76 27.59 -6.24 47.05
N VAL A 77 28.89 -6.45 47.29
CA VAL A 77 29.54 -7.48 48.11
C VAL A 77 28.78 -7.75 49.40
N VAL A 78 28.49 -9.01 49.66
CA VAL A 78 28.40 -9.54 51.03
C VAL A 78 29.38 -10.70 51.12
N SER A 79 30.54 -10.40 51.70
CA SER A 79 31.47 -11.37 52.23
C SER A 79 30.75 -12.27 53.22
N ASN A 80 30.90 -13.59 53.13
CA ASN A 80 30.83 -14.42 54.32
C ASN A 80 31.92 -15.50 54.29
N PRO A 81 32.77 -15.56 55.34
CA PRO A 81 33.84 -16.53 55.48
C PRO A 81 33.34 -17.84 56.12
N ASP A 82 34.28 -18.79 56.22
CA ASP A 82 34.25 -20.10 56.89
C ASP A 82 33.67 -21.27 56.09
N SER A 83 34.48 -22.21 55.57
CA SER A 83 35.46 -23.11 56.23
C SER A 83 34.82 -24.20 57.09
N GLN A 84 34.57 -25.37 56.49
CA GLN A 84 35.18 -26.68 56.80
C GLN A 84 34.46 -27.80 56.05
#